data_AF-A0A0A1YT84-F1
#
_entry.id   AF-A0A0A1YT84-F1
#
_cell.length_a   1.000
_cell.length_b   1.000
_cell.length_c   1.000
_cell.angle_alpha   90.00
_cell.angle_beta   90.00
_cell.angle_gamma   90.00
#
_symmetry.space_group_name_H-M   'P 1'
#
loop_
_entity.id
_entity.type
_entity.pdbx_description
1 polymer ?
#
loop_
_entity_poly.entity_id
_entity_poly.type
_entity_poly.pdbx_seq_one_letter_code
_entity_poly.pdbx_strand_id
1 'polypeptide(L)'
;MKIVTMVHVHLNRIGSTRGGFGSHKRLTTYAEASDAEIETLRDLVISIAEQNGEAPGSLNDLRHERQSGHPAQVKVFNIHAPSTSFSEPYAYCEAFPALKADNRIFKLEELPS
;
A
#
# COMPACT_ATOMS: atom_id res chain seq x y z
N MET A 1 1.71 -15.39 21.24
CA MET A 1 0.99 -14.17 20.80
C MET A 1 1.99 -13.02 20.71
N LYS A 2 1.94 -12.19 19.68
CA LYS A 2 2.84 -11.04 19.50
C LYS A 2 2.09 -9.83 18.95
N ILE A 3 2.51 -8.63 19.35
CA ILE A 3 2.09 -7.39 18.68
C ILE A 3 2.91 -7.27 17.40
N VAL A 4 2.25 -6.93 16.29
CA VAL A 4 2.85 -6.73 14.97
C VAL A 4 2.28 -5.47 14.34
N THR A 5 3.02 -4.90 13.38
CA THR A 5 2.48 -3.88 12.48
C THR A 5 1.82 -4.58 11.31
N MET A 6 0.50 -4.45 11.21
CA MET A 6 -0.26 -4.91 10.05
C MET A 6 -0.56 -3.72 9.14
N VAL A 7 -0.52 -3.98 7.85
CA VAL A 7 -0.82 -2.99 6.82
C VAL A 7 -1.98 -3.49 5.99
N HIS A 8 -3.03 -2.69 5.91
CA HIS A 8 -4.09 -2.86 4.93
C HIS A 8 -3.68 -2.12 3.65
N VAL A 9 -3.42 -2.89 2.59
CA VAL A 9 -2.90 -2.37 1.32
C VAL A 9 -4.00 -2.44 0.28
N HIS A 10 -4.29 -1.30 -0.35
CA HIS A 10 -5.17 -1.20 -1.51
C HIS A 10 -4.37 -0.73 -2.73
N LEU A 11 -4.27 -1.57 -3.75
CA LEU A 11 -3.60 -1.29 -5.02
C LEU A 11 -4.67 -1.03 -6.09
N ASN A 12 -4.67 0.17 -6.67
CA ASN A 12 -5.72 0.58 -7.61
C ASN A 12 -5.46 0.13 -9.04
N ARG A 13 -4.18 -0.03 -9.43
CA ARG A 13 -3.81 -0.08 -10.85
C ARG A 13 -2.53 -0.86 -11.15
N ILE A 14 -2.45 -2.10 -10.66
CA ILE A 14 -1.35 -3.02 -10.99
C ILE A 14 -1.29 -3.23 -12.51
N GLY A 15 -0.09 -3.07 -13.08
CA GLY A 15 0.20 -3.18 -14.50
C GLY A 15 0.08 -1.86 -15.28
N SER A 16 -0.34 -0.77 -14.63
CA SER A 16 -0.56 0.52 -15.29
C SER A 16 0.71 1.26 -15.70
N THR A 17 1.88 0.87 -15.17
CA THR A 17 3.17 1.53 -15.43
C THR A 17 3.73 1.24 -16.83
N ARG A 18 3.22 0.21 -17.52
CA ARG A 18 3.75 -0.26 -18.81
C ARG A 18 3.30 0.56 -20.02
N GLY A 19 2.55 1.65 -19.83
CA GLY A 19 2.12 2.54 -20.90
C GLY A 19 1.12 1.88 -21.84
N GLY A 20 -0.17 1.97 -21.51
CA GLY A 20 -1.25 1.55 -22.40
C GLY A 20 -2.61 1.70 -21.73
N PHE A 21 -3.66 1.91 -22.53
CA PHE A 21 -5.07 1.88 -22.11
C PHE A 21 -5.56 0.46 -21.73
N GLY A 22 -4.66 -0.40 -21.26
CA GLY A 22 -4.94 -1.78 -20.88
C GLY A 22 -5.69 -1.86 -19.55
N SER A 23 -6.35 -3.00 -19.34
CA SER A 23 -6.95 -3.32 -18.04
C SER A 23 -5.87 -3.39 -16.97
N HIS A 24 -5.99 -2.58 -15.93
CA HIS A 24 -5.18 -2.70 -14.73
C HIS A 24 -5.95 -3.49 -13.67
N LYS A 25 -5.22 -4.19 -12.81
CA LYS A 25 -5.80 -5.01 -11.73
C LYS A 25 -5.87 -4.20 -10.44
N ARG A 26 -6.99 -4.32 -9.74
CA ARG A 26 -7.16 -3.87 -8.35
C ARG A 26 -6.91 -5.02 -7.38
N LEU A 27 -6.30 -4.73 -6.23
CA LEU A 27 -6.06 -5.71 -5.18
C LEU A 27 -6.17 -5.05 -3.81
N THR A 28 -6.93 -5.68 -2.91
CA THR A 28 -6.91 -5.38 -1.48
C THR A 28 -6.32 -6.56 -0.73
N THR A 29 -5.33 -6.31 0.13
CA THR A 29 -4.71 -7.37 0.93
C THR A 29 -4.20 -6.83 2.27
N TYR A 30 -3.79 -7.75 3.14
CA TYR A 30 -3.14 -7.46 4.40
C TYR A 30 -1.74 -8.08 4.42
N ALA A 31 -0.77 -7.36 4.97
CA ALA A 31 0.59 -7.87 5.14
C ALA A 31 1.24 -7.33 6.44
N GLU A 32 2.18 -8.10 6.98
CA GLU A 32 3.04 -7.64 8.09
C GLU A 32 4.13 -6.71 7.55
N ALA A 33 4.41 -5.63 8.27
CA ALA A 33 5.54 -4.73 8.02
C ALA A 33 6.46 -4.66 9.26
N SER A 34 7.72 -4.24 9.09
CA SER A 34 8.62 -4.00 10.22
C SER A 34 8.16 -2.83 11.08
N ASP A 35 7.64 -1.79 10.43
CA ASP A 35 7.21 -0.52 11.02
C ASP A 35 6.21 0.19 10.08
N ALA A 36 5.72 1.36 10.52
CA ALA A 36 4.78 2.19 9.78
C ALA A 36 5.46 3.32 8.99
N GLU A 37 6.78 3.26 8.80
CA GLU A 37 7.53 4.30 8.11
C GLU A 37 7.27 4.30 6.61
N ILE A 38 7.38 5.49 6.00
CA ILE A 38 7.02 5.70 4.60
C ILE A 38 7.77 4.75 3.66
N GLU A 39 9.08 4.59 3.86
CA GLU A 39 9.91 3.75 3.00
C GLU A 39 9.57 2.25 3.15
N THR A 40 9.33 1.78 4.37
CA THR A 40 8.90 0.40 4.62
C THR A 40 7.57 0.09 3.92
N LEU A 41 6.61 0.99 4.01
CA LEU A 41 5.30 0.83 3.38
C LEU A 41 5.41 0.92 1.85
N ARG A 42 6.29 1.78 1.33
CA ARG A 42 6.59 1.88 -0.09
C ARG A 42 7.13 0.57 -0.65
N ASP A 43 8.14 0.01 0.01
CA ASP A 43 8.77 -1.24 -0.42
C ASP A 43 7.79 -2.42 -0.35
N LEU A 44 6.92 -2.43 0.66
CA LEU A 44 5.83 -3.40 0.77
C LEU A 44 4.85 -3.31 -0.41
N VAL A 45 4.43 -2.09 -0.79
CA VAL A 45 3.56 -1.85 -1.94
C VAL A 45 4.20 -2.37 -3.23
N ILE A 46 5.47 -2.06 -3.45
CA ILE A 46 6.22 -2.51 -4.64
C ILE A 46 6.27 -4.04 -4.68
N SER A 47 6.66 -4.68 -3.58
CA SER A 47 6.77 -6.13 -3.48
C SER A 47 5.43 -6.84 -3.77
N ILE A 48 4.33 -6.36 -3.18
CA ILE A 48 3.00 -6.95 -3.41
C ILE A 48 2.58 -6.74 -4.88
N ALA A 49 2.82 -5.56 -5.45
CA ALA A 49 2.46 -5.26 -6.83
C ALA A 49 3.21 -6.15 -7.83
N GLU A 50 4.53 -6.31 -7.67
CA GLU A 50 5.37 -7.15 -8.53
C GLU A 50 4.96 -8.62 -8.45
N GLN A 51 4.70 -9.14 -7.25
CA GLN A 51 4.16 -10.50 -7.06
C GLN A 51 2.80 -10.71 -7.74
N ASN A 52 2.08 -9.63 -8.04
CA ASN A 52 0.75 -9.65 -8.64
C ASN A 52 0.72 -9.20 -10.10
N GLY A 53 1.88 -9.07 -10.76
CA GLY A 53 1.98 -8.86 -12.21
C GLY A 53 2.46 -7.48 -12.64
N GLU A 54 2.80 -6.59 -11.71
CA GLU A 54 3.55 -5.37 -12.04
C GLU A 54 4.95 -5.74 -12.57
N ALA A 55 5.50 -4.94 -13.49
CA ALA A 55 6.86 -5.19 -13.98
C ALA A 55 7.89 -4.89 -12.88
N PRO A 56 8.90 -5.77 -12.67
CA PRO A 56 10.00 -5.48 -11.76
C PRO A 56 10.65 -4.13 -12.06
N GLY A 57 10.79 -3.28 -11.03
CA GLY A 57 11.40 -1.95 -11.12
C GLY A 57 10.55 -0.87 -11.81
N SER A 58 9.32 -1.18 -12.27
CA SER A 58 8.47 -0.16 -12.89
C SER A 58 7.87 0.85 -11.89
N LEU A 59 8.01 0.56 -10.59
CA LEU A 59 7.59 1.41 -9.48
C LEU A 59 8.78 2.12 -8.80
N ASN A 60 9.95 2.20 -9.42
CA ASN A 60 11.11 2.89 -8.84
C ASN A 60 10.82 4.35 -8.49
N ASP A 61 9.96 5.02 -9.26
CA ASP A 61 9.52 6.39 -9.03
C ASP A 61 8.24 6.51 -8.20
N LEU A 62 7.77 5.43 -7.58
CA LEU A 62 6.64 5.47 -6.65
C LEU A 62 7.00 6.38 -5.46
N ARG A 63 6.14 7.35 -5.18
CA ARG A 63 6.38 8.37 -4.15
C ARG A 63 5.21 8.47 -3.20
N HIS A 64 5.52 8.81 -1.96
CA HIS A 64 4.51 9.18 -0.99
C HIS A 64 3.95 10.56 -1.31
N GLU A 65 2.62 10.67 -1.41
CA GLU A 65 1.93 11.93 -1.64
C GLU A 65 1.18 12.37 -0.38
N ARG A 66 1.25 13.68 -0.09
CA ARG A 66 0.37 14.29 0.91
C ARG A 66 -1.01 14.44 0.30
N GLN A 67 -1.88 13.46 0.48
CA GLN A 67 -3.28 13.59 0.06
C GLN A 67 -4.11 14.21 1.19
N SER A 68 -4.83 15.29 0.90
CA SER A 68 -5.80 15.85 1.84
C SER A 68 -7.05 14.96 1.91
N GLY A 69 -7.72 14.93 3.06
CA GLY A 69 -8.99 14.20 3.24
C GLY A 69 -8.86 12.75 3.68
N HIS A 70 -7.65 12.24 3.93
CA HIS A 70 -7.43 10.92 4.54
C HIS A 70 -6.92 11.03 5.98
N PRO A 71 -7.25 10.06 6.86
CA PRO A 71 -6.67 9.97 8.19
C PRO A 71 -5.13 9.88 8.16
N ALA A 72 -4.45 10.38 9.20
CA ALA A 72 -2.98 10.42 9.25
C ALA A 72 -2.30 9.05 9.15
N GLN A 73 -3.00 7.99 9.53
CA GLN A 73 -2.56 6.59 9.42
C GLN A 73 -2.59 6.05 7.98
N VAL A 74 -3.30 6.71 7.07
CA VAL A 74 -3.35 6.33 5.65
C VAL A 74 -2.21 7.02 4.91
N LYS A 75 -1.31 6.23 4.35
CA LYS A 75 -0.25 6.68 3.45
C LYS A 75 -0.69 6.45 2.01
N VAL A 76 -0.48 7.46 1.18
CA VAL A 76 -0.82 7.41 -0.24
C VAL A 76 0.46 7.30 -1.04
N PHE A 77 0.51 6.31 -1.92
CA PHE A 77 1.63 6.11 -2.83
C PHE A 77 1.16 6.27 -4.26
N ASN A 78 1.89 7.05 -5.04
CA ASN A 78 1.53 7.34 -6.40
C ASN A 78 2.75 7.39 -7.32
N ILE A 79 2.48 7.15 -8.60
CA ILE A 79 3.46 7.24 -9.67
C ILE A 79 2.79 7.82 -10.89
N HIS A 80 3.26 8.97 -11.37
CA HIS A 80 2.72 9.58 -12.57
C HIS A 80 3.45 9.04 -13.78
N ALA A 81 2.72 8.36 -14.67
CA ALA A 81 3.25 8.04 -15.98
C ALA A 81 3.33 9.35 -16.80
N PRO A 82 4.40 9.58 -17.60
CA PRO A 82 4.65 10.86 -18.26
C PRO A 82 3.48 11.44 -19.08
N SER A 83 2.60 10.60 -19.59
CA SER A 83 1.47 10.98 -20.45
C SER A 83 0.11 10.44 -19.98
N THR A 84 0.00 9.96 -18.74
CA THR A 84 -1.26 9.40 -18.22
C THR A 84 -1.54 9.89 -16.81
N SER A 85 -2.68 10.55 -16.66
CA SER A 85 -3.24 10.91 -15.35
C SER A 85 -4.28 9.86 -14.96
N PHE A 86 -4.15 9.32 -13.76
CA PHE A 86 -5.14 8.42 -13.17
C PHE A 86 -5.97 9.22 -12.16
N SER A 87 -7.28 8.95 -12.09
CA SER A 87 -8.18 9.56 -11.11
C SER A 87 -7.89 9.09 -9.67
N GLU A 88 -7.19 7.98 -9.53
CA GLU A 88 -6.83 7.37 -8.25
C GLU A 88 -5.30 7.24 -8.15
N PRO A 89 -4.73 7.41 -6.94
CA PRO A 89 -3.33 7.14 -6.71
C PRO A 89 -3.03 5.66 -6.96
N TYR A 90 -1.74 5.31 -7.05
CA TYR A 90 -1.36 3.91 -7.27
C TYR A 90 -1.81 3.00 -6.12
N ALA A 91 -1.61 3.45 -4.87
CA ALA A 91 -1.95 2.68 -3.69
C ALA A 91 -2.33 3.53 -2.47
N TYR A 92 -3.15 2.92 -1.59
CA TYR A 92 -3.41 3.36 -0.22
C TYR A 92 -2.89 2.32 0.77
N CYS A 93 -2.28 2.75 1.86
CA CYS A 93 -1.80 1.89 2.93
C CYS A 93 -2.24 2.42 4.30
N GLU A 94 -2.96 1.62 5.07
CA GLU A 94 -3.26 1.91 6.48
C GLU A 94 -2.44 0.95 7.35
N ALA A 95 -1.44 1.48 8.05
CA ALA A 95 -0.66 0.72 9.04
C ALA A 95 -1.31 0.85 10.42
N PHE A 96 -1.45 -0.27 11.12
CA PHE A 96 -2.01 -0.31 12.47
C PHE A 96 -1.39 -1.43 13.32
N PRO A 97 -1.31 -1.24 14.65
CA PRO A 97 -0.91 -2.31 15.54
C PRO A 97 -1.96 -3.43 15.53
N ALA A 98 -1.50 -4.67 15.54
CA ALA A 98 -2.36 -5.84 15.61
C ALA A 98 -1.77 -6.91 16.52
N LEU A 99 -2.65 -7.71 17.13
CA LEU A 99 -2.29 -8.89 17.89
C LEU A 99 -2.36 -10.12 16.99
N LYS A 100 -1.23 -10.79 16.80
CA LYS A 100 -1.16 -12.09 16.13
C LYS A 100 -1.20 -13.22 17.16
N ALA A 101 -2.22 -14.05 17.07
CA ALA A 101 -2.45 -15.20 17.92
C ALA A 101 -2.80 -16.41 17.06
N ASP A 102 -1.92 -17.42 17.04
CA ASP A 102 -1.99 -18.56 16.13
C ASP A 102 -2.17 -18.11 14.67
N ASN A 103 -3.27 -18.52 14.02
CA ASN A 103 -3.60 -18.15 12.65
C ASN A 103 -4.63 -17.01 12.55
N ARG A 104 -4.72 -16.18 13.60
CA ARG A 104 -5.68 -15.08 13.71
C ARG A 104 -4.96 -13.76 13.93
N ILE A 105 -5.53 -12.70 13.38
CA ILE A 105 -5.05 -11.33 13.52
C ILE A 105 -6.20 -10.47 14.05
N PHE A 106 -5.92 -9.67 15.07
CA PHE A 106 -6.86 -8.76 15.68
C PHE A 106 -6.30 -7.35 15.59
N LYS A 107 -7.02 -6.41 14.96
CA LYS A 107 -6.68 -4.99 14.98
C LYS A 107 -6.72 -4.51 16.43
N LEU A 108 -5.71 -3.76 16.84
CA LEU A 108 -5.67 -3.12 18.15
C LEU A 108 -6.14 -1.68 18.03
N GLU A 109 -6.96 -1.26 18.97
CA GLU A 109 -7.42 0.13 19.12
C GLU A 109 -6.93 0.66 20.46
N GLU A 110 -6.29 1.82 20.43
CA GLU A 110 -5.89 2.53 21.63
C GLU A 110 -7.09 3.28 22.19
N LEU A 111 -7.34 3.13 23.49
CA LEU A 111 -8.40 3.85 24.19
C LEU A 111 -7.89 5.21 24.70
N PRO A 112 -8.73 6.26 24.70
CA PRO A 112 -8.38 7.52 25.34
C PRO A 112 -8.03 7.31 26.82
N SER A 113 -6.99 7.99 27.29
CA SER A 113 -6.57 8.02 28.70
C SER A 113 -7.51 8.83 29.57
#